data_AF-A0A538DEJ1-F1
#
_entry.id   AF-A0A538DEJ1-F1
#
_cell.length_a   1.000
_cell.length_b   1.000
_cell.length_c   1.000
_cell.angle_alpha   90.00
_cell.angle_beta   90.00
_cell.angle_gamma   90.00
#
_symmetry.space_group_name_H-M   'P 1'
#
loop_
_entity.id
_entity.type
_entity.pdbx_description
1 polymer ?
#
loop_
_entity_poly.entity_id
_entity_poly.type
_entity_poly.pdbx_seq_one_letter_code
_entity_poly.pdbx_strand_id
1 'polypeptide(L)'
;MSSWSAARSSRPRIRCPSYESWQIERFPGFRAFFEASWRHFQPRSGGFSVAGFGARAGRPDSESPAYLSHQKLRLTLPEHPREAARNKLDGHQAIAVILAGNDPNRYRYPSATSWELMLTALSERYPHAKLLLIGRIAASEDGNRTISRLDRNEVDRLLASVPATIDCFNLPLLEQVALMEASNLLVAPHTGFAFAALCVDTPWLALPRAGQHEYFCNSVPFYSLIPDRERYSPELLGSESVPLVDSDEDGDGPRIPSMTVGRFRAEIPQIVAAAERLIEGRISYEQALAEHFPRVLAAYGGDRSRIYSTDQIAEQYLG
;
A
#
# COMPACT_ATOMS: atom_id res chain seq x y z
N MET A 1 -25.36 -15.61 -51.12
CA MET A 1 -24.00 -15.46 -50.57
C MET A 1 -23.91 -14.09 -49.94
N SER A 2 -24.27 -14.00 -48.66
CA SER A 2 -24.41 -12.75 -47.92
C SER A 2 -23.23 -12.66 -46.96
N SER A 3 -22.29 -11.77 -47.21
CA SER A 3 -21.12 -11.58 -46.34
C SER A 3 -21.50 -10.74 -45.13
N TRP A 4 -21.40 -11.34 -43.95
CA TRP A 4 -21.45 -10.67 -42.67
C TRP A 4 -20.13 -9.91 -42.45
N SER A 5 -20.20 -8.58 -42.50
CA SER A 5 -19.19 -7.67 -41.99
C SER A 5 -19.29 -7.65 -40.46
N ALA A 6 -18.33 -8.27 -39.77
CA ALA A 6 -18.22 -8.20 -38.33
C ALA A 6 -17.69 -6.81 -37.92
N ALA A 7 -18.58 -5.95 -37.46
CA ALA A 7 -18.24 -4.73 -36.75
C ALA A 7 -17.41 -5.10 -35.50
N ARG A 8 -16.11 -4.75 -35.51
CA ARG A 8 -15.26 -4.82 -34.33
C ARG A 8 -15.77 -3.78 -33.32
N SER A 9 -16.49 -4.24 -32.29
CA SER A 9 -16.84 -3.38 -31.16
C SER A 9 -15.55 -2.90 -30.50
N SER A 10 -15.34 -1.59 -30.49
CA SER A 10 -14.26 -0.92 -29.78
C SER A 10 -14.38 -1.19 -28.28
N ARG A 11 -13.64 -2.18 -27.76
CA ARG A 11 -13.39 -2.25 -26.32
C ARG A 11 -12.64 -0.99 -25.91
N PRO A 12 -13.02 -0.32 -24.81
CA PRO A 12 -12.25 0.81 -24.30
C PRO A 12 -10.82 0.34 -24.02
N ARG A 13 -9.84 0.98 -24.66
CA ARG A 13 -8.43 0.79 -24.32
C ARG A 13 -8.26 1.33 -22.90
N ILE A 14 -8.13 0.44 -21.92
CA ILE A 14 -7.61 0.80 -20.61
C ILE A 14 -6.20 1.33 -20.86
N ARG A 15 -6.02 2.66 -20.79
CA ARG A 15 -4.69 3.28 -20.79
C ARG A 15 -4.02 2.86 -19.49
N CYS A 16 -3.11 1.90 -19.57
CA CYS A 16 -2.17 1.64 -18.49
C CYS A 16 -1.15 2.80 -18.47
N PRO A 17 -0.73 3.31 -17.30
CA PRO A 17 0.00 4.56 -17.23
C PRO A 17 1.44 4.37 -17.74
N SER A 18 1.72 4.88 -18.93
CA SER A 18 3.06 5.34 -19.28
C SER A 18 3.38 6.58 -18.44
N TYR A 19 4.66 6.81 -18.09
CA TYR A 19 5.05 8.02 -17.36
C TYR A 19 4.47 9.27 -18.02
N GLU A 20 3.94 10.17 -17.20
CA GLU A 20 3.69 11.53 -17.64
C GLU A 20 5.00 12.32 -17.46
N SER A 21 5.39 13.13 -18.45
CA SER A 21 6.67 13.86 -18.50
C SER A 21 6.98 14.62 -17.21
N TRP A 22 5.94 15.11 -16.53
CA TRP A 22 6.06 15.82 -15.26
C TRP A 22 6.64 14.98 -14.12
N GLN A 23 6.46 13.65 -14.11
CA GLN A 23 6.99 12.80 -13.04
C GLN A 23 8.52 12.71 -13.10
N ILE A 24 9.09 12.69 -14.31
CA ILE A 24 10.54 12.66 -14.52
C ILE A 24 11.15 14.04 -14.25
N GLU A 25 10.46 15.10 -14.66
CA GLU A 25 10.90 16.48 -14.44
C GLU A 25 10.87 16.88 -12.95
N ARG A 26 9.88 16.41 -12.20
CA ARG A 26 9.66 16.81 -10.80
C ARG A 26 10.43 15.98 -9.77
N PHE A 27 10.93 14.80 -10.14
CA PHE A 27 11.65 13.92 -9.23
C PHE A 27 12.98 13.46 -9.85
N PRO A 28 14.06 14.26 -9.75
CA PRO A 28 15.36 13.93 -10.35
C PRO A 28 15.91 12.58 -9.89
N GLY A 29 15.66 12.18 -8.64
CA GLY A 29 16.04 10.86 -8.12
C GLY A 29 15.29 9.70 -8.79
N PHE A 30 14.05 9.91 -9.21
CA PHE A 30 13.26 8.94 -9.96
C PHE A 30 13.86 8.73 -11.35
N ARG A 31 14.24 9.83 -12.04
CA ARG A 31 14.98 9.77 -13.30
C ARG A 31 16.30 9.00 -13.14
N ALA A 32 17.11 9.37 -12.14
CA ALA A 32 18.39 8.72 -11.88
C ALA A 32 18.24 7.22 -11.60
N PHE A 33 17.19 6.81 -10.88
CA PHE A 33 16.87 5.41 -10.66
C PHE A 33 16.58 4.65 -11.96
N PHE A 34 15.76 5.20 -12.86
CA PHE A 34 15.48 4.53 -14.14
C PHE A 34 16.69 4.52 -15.06
N GLU A 35 17.47 5.59 -15.10
CA GLU A 35 18.72 5.62 -15.87
C GLU A 35 19.71 4.58 -15.35
N ALA A 36 19.86 4.45 -14.02
CA ALA A 36 20.66 3.40 -13.41
C ALA A 36 20.12 2.00 -13.73
N SER A 37 18.80 1.81 -13.67
CA SER A 37 18.13 0.56 -14.02
C SER A 37 18.34 0.21 -15.50
N TRP A 38 18.23 1.16 -16.42
CA TRP A 38 18.51 0.96 -17.85
C TRP A 38 19.97 0.56 -18.08
N ARG A 39 20.92 1.21 -17.39
CA ARG A 39 22.34 0.83 -17.46
C ARG A 39 22.60 -0.56 -16.92
N HIS A 40 21.92 -0.94 -15.84
CA HIS A 40 22.11 -2.24 -15.19
C HIS A 40 21.53 -3.40 -16.00
N PHE A 41 20.27 -3.29 -16.42
CA PHE A 41 19.57 -4.38 -17.10
C PHE A 41 19.77 -4.40 -18.62
N GLN A 42 20.37 -3.34 -19.21
CA GLN A 42 20.74 -3.26 -20.64
C GLN A 42 19.64 -3.75 -21.61
N PRO A 43 18.47 -3.05 -21.68
CA PRO A 43 17.38 -3.47 -22.54
C PRO A 43 17.81 -3.46 -24.01
N ARG A 44 17.39 -4.46 -24.79
CA ARG A 44 17.77 -4.60 -26.21
C ARG A 44 17.14 -3.53 -27.10
N SER A 45 15.99 -2.96 -26.70
CA SER A 45 15.31 -1.86 -27.40
C SER A 45 14.43 -1.01 -26.47
N GLY A 46 14.27 0.27 -26.80
CA GLY A 46 13.19 1.14 -26.28
C GLY A 46 13.20 1.54 -24.80
N GLY A 47 14.11 0.98 -23.99
CA GLY A 47 14.10 1.12 -22.52
C GLY A 47 12.96 0.31 -21.86
N PHE A 48 13.03 0.09 -20.54
CA PHE A 48 11.93 -0.51 -19.78
C PHE A 48 10.79 0.47 -19.53
N SER A 49 9.53 -0.02 -19.54
CA SER A 49 8.41 0.69 -18.91
C SER A 49 8.38 0.44 -17.40
N VAL A 50 7.57 1.22 -16.67
CA VAL A 50 7.20 0.89 -15.27
C VAL A 50 6.70 -0.55 -15.21
N ALA A 51 7.17 -1.31 -14.19
CA ALA A 51 6.62 -2.61 -13.81
C ALA A 51 6.48 -3.66 -14.94
N GLY A 52 7.33 -3.62 -15.97
CA GLY A 52 7.29 -4.62 -17.06
C GLY A 52 6.05 -4.52 -17.97
N PHE A 53 5.36 -3.37 -17.99
CA PHE A 53 4.19 -3.15 -18.86
C PHE A 53 4.51 -2.85 -20.34
N GLY A 54 5.75 -3.04 -20.80
CA GLY A 54 6.25 -2.45 -22.04
C GLY A 54 5.32 -2.58 -23.26
N ALA A 55 5.03 -3.81 -23.65
CA ALA A 55 4.13 -4.09 -24.77
C ALA A 55 2.65 -3.71 -24.50
N ARG A 56 2.21 -3.68 -23.24
CA ARG A 56 0.81 -3.38 -22.84
C ARG A 56 0.54 -1.88 -22.66
N ALA A 57 1.56 -1.07 -22.40
CA ALA A 57 1.46 0.39 -22.20
C ALA A 57 1.60 1.19 -23.51
N GLY A 58 1.45 0.54 -24.68
CA GLY A 58 1.52 1.22 -25.98
C GLY A 58 2.95 1.51 -26.47
N ARG A 59 3.97 0.88 -25.89
CA ARG A 59 5.35 0.87 -26.39
C ARG A 59 5.72 -0.53 -26.91
N PRO A 60 5.32 -0.87 -28.16
CA PRO A 60 5.51 -2.21 -28.72
C PRO A 60 6.98 -2.63 -28.83
N ASP A 61 7.92 -1.70 -28.73
CA ASP A 61 9.37 -1.84 -28.78
C ASP A 61 10.04 -1.98 -27.41
N SER A 62 9.28 -1.89 -26.31
CA SER A 62 9.83 -2.03 -24.96
C SER A 62 9.71 -3.47 -24.46
N GLU A 63 10.88 -4.08 -24.23
CA GLU A 63 10.99 -5.38 -23.59
C GLU A 63 10.83 -5.22 -22.07
N SER A 64 10.19 -6.20 -21.42
CA SER A 64 10.23 -6.29 -19.96
C SER A 64 11.62 -6.80 -19.55
N PRO A 65 12.19 -6.34 -18.42
CA PRO A 65 13.41 -6.96 -17.90
C PRO A 65 13.17 -8.46 -17.72
N ALA A 66 14.12 -9.30 -18.12
CA ALA A 66 14.11 -10.69 -17.72
C ALA A 66 14.27 -10.75 -16.19
N TYR A 67 13.36 -11.46 -15.51
CA TYR A 67 13.43 -11.67 -14.07
C TYR A 67 13.10 -13.12 -13.76
N LEU A 68 13.69 -13.64 -12.68
CA LEU A 68 13.28 -14.91 -12.12
C LEU A 68 11.97 -14.69 -11.37
N SER A 69 11.03 -15.62 -11.50
CA SER A 69 9.79 -15.58 -10.73
C SER A 69 10.07 -15.80 -9.24
N HIS A 70 9.19 -15.28 -8.39
CA HIS A 70 9.19 -15.49 -6.93
C HIS A 70 10.48 -15.04 -6.22
N GLN A 71 11.23 -14.12 -6.82
CA GLN A 71 12.42 -13.59 -6.16
C GLN A 71 12.05 -12.68 -5.00
N LYS A 72 12.84 -12.81 -3.94
CA LYS A 72 12.73 -12.00 -2.74
C LYS A 72 13.58 -10.75 -2.91
N LEU A 73 12.96 -9.58 -2.82
CA LEU A 73 13.68 -8.32 -2.69
C LEU A 73 13.97 -8.08 -1.21
N ARG A 74 15.25 -7.91 -0.84
CA ARG A 74 15.66 -7.60 0.53
C ARG A 74 16.53 -6.35 0.55
N LEU A 75 16.25 -5.47 1.50
CA LEU A 75 17.06 -4.28 1.75
C LEU A 75 17.99 -4.54 2.91
N THR A 76 19.29 -4.43 2.67
CA THR A 76 20.29 -4.38 3.74
C THR A 76 20.46 -2.94 4.17
N LEU A 77 19.97 -2.60 5.37
CA LEU A 77 20.12 -1.26 5.92
C LEU A 77 21.51 -1.06 6.53
N PRO A 78 22.08 0.15 6.44
CA PRO A 78 23.29 0.50 7.20
C PRO A 78 23.06 0.39 8.72
N GLU A 79 24.12 0.20 9.50
CA GLU A 79 24.00 -0.01 10.95
C GLU A 79 23.52 1.24 11.70
N HIS A 80 23.96 2.43 11.29
CA HIS A 80 23.59 3.70 11.92
C HIS A 80 22.06 3.90 12.06
N PRO A 81 21.23 3.80 11.00
CA PRO A 81 19.77 3.92 11.15
C PRO A 81 19.15 2.77 11.97
N ARG A 82 19.74 1.56 11.96
CA ARG A 82 19.29 0.45 12.81
C ARG A 82 19.54 0.72 14.28
N GLU A 83 20.68 1.29 14.63
CA GLU A 83 21.00 1.71 15.98
C GLU A 83 20.05 2.81 16.46
N ALA A 84 19.77 3.81 15.63
CA ALA A 84 18.78 4.86 15.92
C ALA A 84 17.38 4.26 16.19
N ALA A 85 16.95 3.29 15.38
CA ALA A 85 15.69 2.58 15.58
C ALA A 85 15.67 1.80 16.91
N ARG A 86 16.72 1.01 17.21
CA ARG A 86 16.81 0.26 18.48
C ARG A 86 16.77 1.18 19.70
N ASN A 87 17.50 2.29 19.68
CA ASN A 87 17.50 3.27 20.77
C ASN A 87 16.11 3.90 20.98
N LYS A 88 15.39 4.18 19.89
CA LYS A 88 14.02 4.71 19.97
C LYS A 88 13.02 3.67 20.50
N LEU A 89 13.21 2.40 20.16
CA LEU A 89 12.38 1.30 20.64
C LEU A 89 12.66 0.90 22.07
N ASP A 90 13.92 0.99 22.53
CA ASP A 90 14.32 0.65 23.90
C ASP A 90 13.82 -0.76 24.33
N GLY A 91 13.94 -1.74 23.43
CA GLY A 91 13.52 -3.12 23.66
C GLY A 91 12.00 -3.38 23.65
N HIS A 92 11.16 -2.36 23.43
CA HIS A 92 9.72 -2.55 23.34
C HIS A 92 9.30 -3.18 22.01
N GLN A 93 8.22 -3.97 22.05
CA GLN A 93 7.47 -4.36 20.85
C GLN A 93 7.01 -3.10 20.10
N ALA A 94 6.97 -3.16 18.77
CA ALA A 94 6.57 -2.01 17.98
C ALA A 94 5.63 -2.37 16.84
N ILE A 95 4.70 -1.46 16.56
CA ILE A 95 3.81 -1.50 15.40
C ILE A 95 4.06 -0.20 14.62
N ALA A 96 4.61 -0.32 13.42
CA ALA A 96 4.76 0.81 12.51
C ALA A 96 3.40 1.16 11.89
N VAL A 97 3.11 2.44 11.74
CA VAL A 97 1.85 2.93 11.20
C VAL A 97 2.10 4.00 10.15
N ILE A 98 1.56 3.79 8.94
CA ILE A 98 1.51 4.83 7.90
C ILE A 98 0.06 5.30 7.79
N LEU A 99 -0.18 6.59 8.08
CA LEU A 99 -1.54 7.14 8.14
C LEU A 99 -2.16 7.40 6.75
N ALA A 100 -1.34 7.84 5.80
CA ALA A 100 -1.76 8.13 4.43
C ALA A 100 -0.58 8.07 3.45
N GLY A 101 -0.90 7.79 2.19
CA GLY A 101 0.01 7.95 1.05
C GLY A 101 -0.04 9.35 0.46
N ASN A 102 0.34 9.49 -0.81
CA ASN A 102 0.53 10.78 -1.49
C ASN A 102 -0.61 11.21 -2.43
N ASP A 103 -1.69 10.43 -2.49
CA ASP A 103 -2.86 10.71 -3.33
C ASP A 103 -3.51 12.03 -2.90
N PRO A 104 -3.61 13.04 -3.79
CA PRO A 104 -4.14 14.37 -3.44
C PRO A 104 -5.57 14.33 -2.89
N ASN A 105 -6.29 13.24 -3.14
CA ASN A 105 -7.64 13.02 -2.64
C ASN A 105 -7.61 12.48 -1.20
N ARG A 106 -7.58 13.37 -0.20
CA ARG A 106 -7.63 13.03 1.25
C ARG A 106 -8.78 12.08 1.59
N TYR A 107 -9.90 12.19 0.88
CA TYR A 107 -11.10 11.37 1.06
C TYR A 107 -10.89 9.86 0.80
N ARG A 108 -9.73 9.49 0.25
CA ARG A 108 -9.33 8.11 -0.02
C ARG A 108 -8.50 7.48 1.12
N TYR A 109 -8.24 8.18 2.21
CA TYR A 109 -7.52 7.64 3.37
C TYR A 109 -8.41 7.69 4.62
N PRO A 110 -8.17 6.83 5.63
CA PRO A 110 -8.92 6.88 6.88
C PRO A 110 -8.84 8.28 7.51
N SER A 111 -9.92 8.73 8.16
CA SER A 111 -9.91 10.01 8.90
C SER A 111 -9.06 9.90 10.18
N ALA A 112 -8.78 11.04 10.83
CA ALA A 112 -8.14 11.03 12.14
C ALA A 112 -8.96 10.22 13.16
N THR A 113 -10.28 10.33 13.15
CA THR A 113 -11.17 9.56 14.03
C THR A 113 -11.09 8.05 13.75
N SER A 114 -11.01 7.66 12.47
CA SER A 114 -10.81 6.26 12.10
C SER A 114 -9.48 5.71 12.64
N TRP A 115 -8.41 6.49 12.52
CA TRP A 115 -7.11 6.14 13.09
C TRP A 115 -7.13 6.07 14.61
N GLU A 116 -7.77 7.03 15.28
CA GLU A 116 -7.94 7.03 16.73
C GLU A 116 -8.60 5.74 17.23
N LEU A 117 -9.67 5.28 16.58
CA LEU A 117 -10.33 4.00 16.89
C LEU A 117 -9.38 2.80 16.73
N MET A 118 -8.68 2.70 15.59
CA MET A 118 -7.78 1.59 15.31
C MET A 118 -6.57 1.56 16.25
N LEU A 119 -5.94 2.72 16.47
CA LEU A 119 -4.75 2.85 17.32
C LEU A 119 -5.10 2.60 18.80
N THR A 120 -6.27 3.06 19.26
CA THR A 120 -6.76 2.77 20.61
C THR A 120 -6.92 1.26 20.80
N ALA A 121 -7.65 0.58 19.90
CA ALA A 121 -7.86 -0.86 20.00
C ALA A 121 -6.54 -1.67 19.94
N LEU A 122 -5.58 -1.25 19.11
CA LEU A 122 -4.25 -1.85 19.07
C LEU A 122 -3.48 -1.61 20.38
N SER A 123 -3.54 -0.40 20.94
CA SER A 123 -2.88 -0.09 22.22
C SER A 123 -3.48 -0.86 23.40
N GLU A 124 -4.79 -1.09 23.40
CA GLU A 124 -5.47 -1.90 24.42
C GLU A 124 -5.06 -3.37 24.31
N ARG A 125 -4.92 -3.91 23.09
CA ARG A 125 -4.46 -5.29 22.87
C ARG A 125 -2.99 -5.47 23.21
N TYR A 126 -2.15 -4.47 22.90
CA TYR A 126 -0.70 -4.49 23.07
C TYR A 126 -0.24 -3.32 23.97
N PRO A 127 -0.53 -3.36 25.28
CA PRO A 127 -0.31 -2.22 26.18
C PRO A 127 1.16 -1.84 26.38
N HIS A 128 2.09 -2.72 25.98
CA HIS A 128 3.54 -2.47 26.05
C HIS A 128 4.17 -2.14 24.70
N ALA A 129 3.38 -2.15 23.62
CA ALA A 129 3.88 -1.86 22.29
C ALA A 129 3.90 -0.34 22.02
N LYS A 130 4.92 0.10 21.28
CA LYS A 130 5.03 1.45 20.74
C LYS A 130 4.34 1.51 19.38
N LEU A 131 3.43 2.46 19.18
CA LEU A 131 2.76 2.71 17.89
C LEU A 131 3.52 3.82 17.14
N LEU A 132 4.37 3.45 16.19
CA LEU A 132 5.27 4.38 15.52
C LEU A 132 4.57 5.04 14.33
N LEU A 133 4.25 6.33 14.45
CA LEU A 133 3.63 7.08 13.36
C LEU A 133 4.71 7.54 12.38
N ILE A 134 4.86 6.84 11.25
CA ILE A 134 5.88 7.10 10.24
C ILE A 134 5.27 7.76 9.00
N GLY A 135 6.05 8.60 8.33
CA GLY A 135 5.61 9.33 7.14
C GLY A 135 6.36 10.64 6.95
N ARG A 136 5.79 11.49 6.09
CA ARG A 136 6.36 12.80 5.79
C ARG A 136 5.26 13.81 5.52
N ILE A 137 5.23 14.90 6.28
CA ILE A 137 4.25 16.00 6.12
C ILE A 137 4.93 17.30 5.66
N ALA A 138 6.24 17.42 5.89
CA ALA A 138 7.02 18.54 5.39
C ALA A 138 7.65 18.20 4.03
N ALA A 139 7.52 19.13 3.07
CA ALA A 139 8.37 19.10 1.88
C ALA A 139 9.84 19.17 2.33
N SER A 140 10.75 18.46 1.65
CA SER A 140 12.18 18.74 1.80
C SER A 140 12.48 20.17 1.33
N GLU A 141 13.56 20.77 1.80
CA GLU A 141 14.08 22.04 1.27
C GLU A 141 14.16 22.03 -0.27
N ASP A 142 14.51 20.87 -0.86
CA ASP A 142 14.59 20.70 -2.31
C ASP A 142 13.26 20.38 -3.02
N GLY A 143 12.13 20.29 -2.31
CA GLY A 143 10.80 19.96 -2.87
C GLY A 143 10.64 18.56 -3.51
N ASN A 144 11.71 17.76 -3.57
CA ASN A 144 11.81 16.53 -4.36
C ASN A 144 11.29 15.26 -3.66
N ARG A 145 10.70 15.37 -2.48
CA ARG A 145 10.20 14.20 -1.73
C ARG A 145 8.69 14.18 -1.67
N THR A 146 8.15 12.99 -1.88
CA THR A 146 6.73 12.71 -1.73
C THR A 146 6.30 12.94 -0.28
N ILE A 147 5.18 13.65 -0.10
CA ILE A 147 4.55 13.90 1.20
C ILE A 147 3.30 13.03 1.34
N SER A 148 3.04 12.62 2.57
CA SER A 148 1.78 12.04 3.01
C SER A 148 0.70 13.12 2.99
N ARG A 149 -0.51 12.75 2.57
CA ARG A 149 -1.64 13.67 2.37
C ARG A 149 -2.47 13.81 3.62
N LEU A 150 -1.83 14.36 4.63
CA LEU A 150 -2.39 14.75 5.91
C LEU A 150 -1.65 16.00 6.39
N ASP A 151 -2.26 16.75 7.30
CA ASP A 151 -1.60 17.88 7.95
C ASP A 151 -0.98 17.51 9.30
N ARG A 152 -0.21 18.44 9.88
CA ARG A 152 0.43 18.25 11.19
C ARG A 152 -0.60 18.18 12.33
N ASN A 153 -1.72 18.91 12.22
CA ASN A 153 -2.75 18.97 13.26
C ASN A 153 -3.44 17.60 13.42
N GLU A 154 -3.67 16.88 12.31
CA GLU A 154 -4.19 15.51 12.33
C GLU A 154 -3.26 14.57 13.10
N VAL A 155 -1.95 14.65 12.87
CA VAL A 155 -0.99 13.81 13.60
C VAL A 155 -0.90 14.21 15.07
N ASP A 156 -0.86 15.52 15.38
CA ASP A 156 -0.79 16.01 16.75
C ASP A 156 -2.04 15.61 17.55
N ARG A 157 -3.21 15.60 16.91
CA ARG A 157 -4.44 15.05 17.50
C ARG A 157 -4.28 13.57 17.86
N LEU A 158 -3.69 12.75 16.97
CA LEU A 158 -3.48 11.32 17.24
C LEU A 158 -2.47 11.10 18.37
N LEU A 159 -1.37 11.87 18.38
CA LEU A 159 -0.36 11.83 19.43
C LEU A 159 -0.95 12.20 20.81
N ALA A 160 -1.86 13.17 20.84
CA ALA A 160 -2.53 13.58 22.07
C ALA A 160 -3.60 12.60 22.55
N SER A 161 -4.31 11.94 21.62
CA SER A 161 -5.44 11.04 21.94
C SER A 161 -5.01 9.61 22.30
N VAL A 162 -3.89 9.12 21.75
CA VAL A 162 -3.43 7.75 21.96
C VAL A 162 -2.00 7.74 22.55
N PRO A 163 -1.85 7.61 23.88
CA PRO A 163 -0.55 7.74 24.56
C PRO A 163 0.55 6.77 24.12
N ALA A 164 0.18 5.62 23.53
CA ALA A 164 1.14 4.64 23.01
C ALA A 164 1.81 5.08 21.69
N THR A 165 1.34 6.16 21.06
CA THR A 165 1.87 6.65 19.79
C THR A 165 3.16 7.44 19.95
N ILE A 166 4.07 7.28 19.00
CA ILE A 166 5.35 7.98 18.95
C ILE A 166 5.48 8.68 17.61
N ASP A 167 5.78 9.98 17.65
CA ASP A 167 6.05 10.75 16.43
C ASP A 167 7.38 10.30 15.81
N CYS A 168 7.27 9.73 14.62
CA CYS A 168 8.38 9.35 13.76
C CYS A 168 8.26 9.99 12.36
N PHE A 169 7.41 11.02 12.21
CA PHE A 169 7.28 11.76 10.95
C PHE A 169 8.56 12.54 10.65
N ASN A 170 8.81 12.73 9.35
CA ASN A 170 9.91 13.53 8.80
C ASN A 170 11.33 13.07 9.16
N LEU A 171 11.49 11.95 9.90
CA LEU A 171 12.80 11.31 10.10
C LEU A 171 13.45 10.97 8.74
N PRO A 172 14.79 10.84 8.68
CA PRO A 172 15.48 10.35 7.49
C PRO A 172 14.87 9.04 6.98
N LEU A 173 14.83 8.88 5.64
CA LEU A 173 14.14 7.74 5.01
C LEU A 173 14.66 6.40 5.55
N LEU A 174 15.98 6.24 5.66
CA LEU A 174 16.58 5.00 6.16
C LEU A 174 16.26 4.73 7.64
N GLU A 175 16.08 5.76 8.46
CA GLU A 175 15.64 5.60 9.84
C GLU A 175 14.17 5.14 9.91
N GLN A 176 13.29 5.68 9.06
CA GLN A 176 11.91 5.20 8.98
C GLN A 176 11.83 3.74 8.51
N VAL A 177 12.68 3.34 7.55
CA VAL A 177 12.76 1.94 7.12
C VAL A 177 13.36 1.05 8.21
N ALA A 178 14.33 1.53 8.98
CA ALA A 178 14.86 0.80 10.13
C ALA A 178 13.84 0.64 11.27
N LEU A 179 12.99 1.65 11.49
CA LEU A 179 11.86 1.54 12.43
C LEU A 179 10.82 0.51 11.94
N MET A 180 10.56 0.44 10.62
CA MET A 180 9.74 -0.62 10.05
C MET A 180 10.38 -2.00 10.26
N GLU A 181 11.66 -2.17 9.91
CA GLU A 181 12.42 -3.42 10.09
C GLU A 181 12.38 -3.90 11.55
N ALA A 182 12.50 -2.98 12.51
CA ALA A 182 12.48 -3.31 13.93
C ALA A 182 11.06 -3.49 14.50
N SER A 183 10.00 -3.27 13.72
CA SER A 183 8.61 -3.45 14.12
C SER A 183 8.12 -4.87 13.86
N ASN A 184 7.20 -5.35 14.70
CA ASN A 184 6.57 -6.66 14.57
C ASN A 184 5.43 -6.66 13.53
N LEU A 185 4.92 -5.48 13.20
CA LEU A 185 3.81 -5.29 12.28
C LEU A 185 3.89 -3.89 11.65
N LEU A 186 3.54 -3.81 10.37
CA LEU A 186 3.12 -2.58 9.71
C LEU A 186 1.59 -2.56 9.62
N VAL A 187 0.96 -1.45 10.01
CA VAL A 187 -0.44 -1.12 9.72
C VAL A 187 -0.46 0.06 8.75
N ALA A 188 -0.98 -0.13 7.55
CA ALA A 188 -0.99 0.93 6.55
C ALA A 188 -2.08 0.74 5.49
N PRO A 189 -2.62 1.83 4.91
CA PRO A 189 -3.38 1.76 3.67
C PRO A 189 -2.46 1.45 2.49
N HIS A 190 -3.04 1.22 1.31
CA HIS A 190 -2.27 1.07 0.08
C HIS A 190 -1.46 2.33 -0.22
N THR A 191 -0.13 2.22 -0.15
CA THR A 191 0.82 3.30 -0.43
C THR A 191 2.16 2.71 -0.85
N GLY A 192 2.85 3.36 -1.79
CA GLY A 192 4.15 2.89 -2.29
C GLY A 192 5.18 2.70 -1.19
N PHE A 193 5.14 3.51 -0.12
CA PHE A 193 6.09 3.38 0.98
C PHE A 193 5.86 2.13 1.85
N ALA A 194 4.62 1.63 1.93
CA ALA A 194 4.30 0.42 2.70
C ALA A 194 4.96 -0.84 2.13
N PHE A 195 5.24 -0.88 0.82
CA PHE A 195 5.96 -1.99 0.19
C PHE A 195 7.41 -2.15 0.71
N ALA A 196 7.99 -1.12 1.34
CA ALA A 196 9.29 -1.23 1.97
C ALA A 196 9.29 -2.24 3.12
N ALA A 197 8.18 -2.40 3.86
CA ALA A 197 8.03 -3.38 4.93
C ALA A 197 8.28 -4.81 4.45
N LEU A 198 7.76 -5.15 3.26
CA LEU A 198 8.00 -6.46 2.65
C LEU A 198 9.50 -6.71 2.39
N CYS A 199 10.27 -5.65 2.13
CA CYS A 199 11.69 -5.76 1.81
C CYS A 199 12.59 -5.85 3.05
N VAL A 200 12.04 -5.61 4.24
CA VAL A 200 12.72 -5.73 5.54
C VAL A 200 12.04 -6.76 6.45
N ASP A 201 11.29 -7.69 5.85
CA ASP A 201 10.62 -8.81 6.52
C ASP A 201 9.58 -8.44 7.59
N THR A 202 9.01 -7.24 7.52
CA THR A 202 7.93 -6.79 8.43
C THR A 202 6.55 -7.19 7.88
N PRO A 203 5.76 -7.99 8.62
CA PRO A 203 4.39 -8.33 8.22
C PRO A 203 3.50 -7.10 8.04
N TRP A 204 2.54 -7.17 7.12
CA TRP A 204 1.68 -6.02 6.80
C TRP A 204 0.19 -6.34 7.01
N LEU A 205 -0.45 -5.61 7.94
CA LEU A 205 -1.90 -5.43 7.99
C LEU A 205 -2.29 -4.29 7.04
N ALA A 206 -2.76 -4.65 5.85
CA ALA A 206 -3.13 -3.69 4.82
C ALA A 206 -4.59 -3.24 4.97
N LEU A 207 -4.81 -1.93 4.82
CA LEU A 207 -6.12 -1.27 4.81
C LEU A 207 -6.45 -0.79 3.39
N PRO A 208 -6.73 -1.71 2.44
CA PRO A 208 -6.98 -1.34 1.06
C PRO A 208 -8.25 -0.48 0.93
N ARG A 209 -8.23 0.37 -0.10
CA ARG A 209 -9.44 0.98 -0.65
C ARG A 209 -10.20 -0.09 -1.44
N ALA A 210 -11.51 0.07 -1.56
CA ALA A 210 -12.26 -0.78 -2.49
C ALA A 210 -11.63 -0.65 -3.89
N GLY A 211 -11.36 -1.76 -4.57
CA GLY A 211 -10.69 -1.75 -5.88
C GLY A 211 -9.15 -1.73 -5.89
N GLN A 212 -8.49 -1.35 -4.80
CA GLN A 212 -7.02 -1.40 -4.68
C GLN A 212 -6.63 -2.47 -3.68
N HIS A 213 -6.58 -3.71 -4.17
CA HIS A 213 -6.11 -4.86 -3.41
C HIS A 213 -4.61 -5.01 -3.64
N GLU A 214 -3.93 -5.38 -2.57
CA GLU A 214 -2.48 -5.55 -2.61
C GLU A 214 -2.10 -6.78 -3.44
N TYR A 215 -1.05 -6.60 -4.23
CA TYR A 215 -0.39 -7.64 -5.02
C TYR A 215 0.89 -8.06 -4.29
N PHE A 216 0.71 -8.80 -3.18
CA PHE A 216 1.83 -9.17 -2.31
C PHE A 216 2.79 -10.15 -3.01
N CYS A 217 4.07 -9.79 -3.03
CA CYS A 217 5.14 -10.65 -3.50
C CYS A 217 6.41 -10.37 -2.71
N ASN A 218 6.70 -11.16 -1.67
CA ASN A 218 8.05 -11.20 -1.07
C ASN A 218 8.28 -12.33 -0.04
N SER A 219 7.36 -13.31 0.01
CA SER A 219 7.30 -14.32 1.07
C SER A 219 7.21 -13.77 2.50
N VAL A 220 6.59 -12.60 2.67
CA VAL A 220 6.36 -11.99 3.98
C VAL A 220 4.86 -12.11 4.30
N PRO A 221 4.47 -12.65 5.46
CA PRO A 221 3.07 -12.76 5.85
C PRO A 221 2.35 -11.41 5.86
N PHE A 222 1.06 -11.44 5.52
CA PHE A 222 0.24 -10.23 5.44
C PHE A 222 -1.21 -10.56 5.76
N TYR A 223 -1.99 -9.52 6.01
CA TYR A 223 -3.44 -9.60 6.06
C TYR A 223 -4.05 -8.36 5.41
N SER A 224 -4.80 -8.54 4.33
CA SER A 224 -5.54 -7.45 3.69
C SER A 224 -6.97 -7.40 4.20
N LEU A 225 -7.36 -6.27 4.79
CA LEU A 225 -8.71 -6.00 5.24
C LEU A 225 -9.55 -5.53 4.05
N ILE A 226 -9.95 -6.49 3.21
CA ILE A 226 -10.73 -6.23 1.98
C ILE A 226 -12.15 -5.77 2.38
N PRO A 227 -12.60 -4.58 1.96
CA PRO A 227 -13.93 -4.09 2.27
C PRO A 227 -15.02 -5.02 1.74
N ASP A 228 -16.06 -5.25 2.53
CA ASP A 228 -17.29 -5.92 2.08
C ASP A 228 -17.95 -5.11 0.96
N ARG A 229 -18.19 -5.74 -0.19
CA ARG A 229 -18.78 -5.09 -1.37
C ARG A 229 -20.26 -4.83 -1.27
N GLU A 230 -20.99 -5.63 -0.52
CA GLU A 230 -22.43 -5.41 -0.34
C GLU A 230 -22.67 -4.15 0.49
N ARG A 231 -21.74 -3.85 1.40
CA ARG A 231 -21.79 -2.69 2.29
C ARG A 231 -21.03 -1.48 1.76
N TYR A 232 -19.90 -1.70 1.08
CA TYR A 232 -19.00 -0.65 0.60
C TYR A 232 -18.72 -0.85 -0.89
N SER A 233 -19.39 -0.04 -1.72
CA SER A 233 -19.34 -0.16 -3.18
C SER A 233 -17.90 -0.31 -3.71
N PRO A 234 -17.66 -1.26 -4.64
CA PRO A 234 -16.35 -1.47 -5.23
C PRO A 234 -15.91 -0.24 -6.04
N GLU A 235 -14.75 0.33 -5.74
CA GLU A 235 -14.10 1.17 -6.75
C GLU A 235 -13.56 0.23 -7.84
N LEU A 236 -13.72 0.61 -9.10
CA LEU A 236 -12.91 0.00 -10.14
C LEU A 236 -11.52 0.65 -10.08
N LEU A 237 -10.46 -0.17 -10.11
CA LEU A 237 -9.11 0.31 -10.32
C LEU A 237 -9.06 1.19 -11.58
N GLY A 238 -8.80 2.49 -11.41
CA GLY A 238 -8.83 3.48 -12.51
C GLY A 238 -10.18 4.13 -12.80
N SER A 239 -11.23 3.92 -11.98
CA SER A 239 -12.46 4.71 -12.07
C SER A 239 -12.30 6.06 -11.40
N GLU A 240 -12.54 7.12 -12.16
CA GLU A 240 -12.51 8.50 -11.67
C GLU A 240 -13.79 8.87 -10.89
N SER A 241 -14.91 8.16 -11.10
CA SER A 241 -16.10 8.31 -10.27
C SER A 241 -16.16 7.22 -9.22
N VAL A 242 -15.97 7.63 -7.97
CA VAL A 242 -16.27 6.83 -6.80
C VAL A 242 -17.38 7.57 -6.06
N PRO A 243 -18.49 6.91 -5.68
CA PRO A 243 -19.50 7.56 -4.85
C PRO A 243 -18.83 8.02 -3.55
N LEU A 244 -19.00 9.29 -3.22
CA LEU A 244 -18.53 9.83 -1.95
C LEU A 244 -19.70 9.86 -0.96
N VAL A 245 -19.40 9.58 0.29
CA VAL A 245 -20.26 9.94 1.41
C VAL A 245 -19.97 11.41 1.70
N ASP A 246 -20.94 12.30 1.50
CA ASP A 246 -20.74 13.75 1.60
C ASP A 246 -20.29 14.21 2.99
N SER A 247 -20.71 13.49 4.04
CA SER A 247 -20.25 13.67 5.43
C SER A 247 -20.15 12.32 6.10
N ASP A 248 -18.95 11.98 6.58
CA ASP A 248 -18.72 10.83 7.47
C ASP A 248 -19.21 11.14 8.90
N GLU A 249 -19.19 10.13 9.79
CA GLU A 249 -19.66 10.23 11.18
C GLU A 249 -18.92 11.29 12.01
N ASP A 250 -17.70 11.66 11.62
CA ASP A 250 -16.86 12.64 12.31
C ASP A 250 -16.91 14.06 11.71
N GLY A 251 -17.65 14.25 10.62
CA GLY A 251 -17.77 15.54 9.94
C GLY A 251 -16.51 16.01 9.20
N ASP A 252 -15.49 15.14 9.02
CA ASP A 252 -14.19 15.45 8.40
C ASP A 252 -14.23 15.55 6.85
N GLY A 253 -15.39 15.98 6.34
CA GLY A 253 -15.68 16.11 4.92
C GLY A 253 -15.94 14.78 4.21
N PRO A 254 -15.89 14.77 2.86
CA PRO A 254 -16.30 13.63 2.09
C PRO A 254 -15.32 12.44 2.24
N ARG A 255 -15.84 11.22 2.17
CA ARG A 255 -15.04 9.98 2.22
C ARG A 255 -15.56 8.95 1.21
N ILE A 256 -14.67 8.11 0.69
CA ILE A 256 -15.12 6.90 -0.01
C ILE A 256 -15.76 5.94 1.02
N PRO A 257 -16.81 5.18 0.66
CA PRO A 257 -17.49 4.27 1.58
C PRO A 257 -16.52 3.34 2.33
N SER A 258 -15.50 2.83 1.64
CA SER A 258 -14.50 1.95 2.24
C SER A 258 -13.47 2.65 3.14
N MET A 259 -13.57 3.95 3.39
CA MET A 259 -12.64 4.67 4.28
C MET A 259 -13.36 5.47 5.36
N THR A 260 -14.64 5.13 5.60
CA THR A 260 -15.48 5.77 6.60
C THR A 260 -15.15 5.32 8.02
N VAL A 261 -15.43 6.18 9.01
CA VAL A 261 -15.35 5.83 10.44
C VAL A 261 -16.22 4.62 10.75
N GLY A 262 -17.45 4.58 10.22
CA GLY A 262 -18.39 3.47 10.44
C GLY A 262 -17.84 2.12 9.99
N ARG A 263 -17.10 2.07 8.86
CA ARG A 263 -16.39 0.87 8.43
C ARG A 263 -15.37 0.42 9.46
N PHE A 264 -14.43 1.30 9.81
CA PHE A 264 -13.33 0.92 10.69
C PHE A 264 -13.83 0.54 12.09
N ARG A 265 -14.86 1.22 12.60
CA ARG A 265 -15.54 0.88 13.85
C ARG A 265 -16.07 -0.56 13.82
N ALA A 266 -16.74 -0.97 12.74
CA ALA A 266 -17.27 -2.33 12.60
C ALA A 266 -16.17 -3.38 12.44
N GLU A 267 -15.05 -3.02 11.84
CA GLU A 267 -13.94 -3.94 11.55
C GLU A 267 -12.86 -4.01 12.66
N ILE A 268 -12.97 -3.24 13.75
CA ILE A 268 -12.01 -3.27 14.88
C ILE A 268 -11.72 -4.71 15.36
N PRO A 269 -12.72 -5.60 15.61
CA PRO A 269 -12.43 -6.96 16.05
C PRO A 269 -11.56 -7.74 15.05
N GLN A 270 -11.77 -7.54 13.75
CA GLN A 270 -11.00 -8.18 12.70
C GLN A 270 -9.59 -7.60 12.58
N ILE A 271 -9.43 -6.29 12.75
CA ILE A 271 -8.13 -5.61 12.79
C ILE A 271 -7.28 -6.16 13.93
N VAL A 272 -7.83 -6.25 15.13
CA VAL A 272 -7.13 -6.77 16.31
C VAL A 272 -6.76 -8.25 16.12
N ALA A 273 -7.69 -9.08 15.66
CA ALA A 273 -7.44 -10.50 15.41
C ALA A 273 -6.38 -10.73 14.30
N ALA A 274 -6.40 -9.92 13.24
CA ALA A 274 -5.41 -10.00 12.17
C ALA A 274 -4.03 -9.54 12.64
N ALA A 275 -3.96 -8.45 13.42
CA ALA A 275 -2.71 -8.00 14.03
C ALA A 275 -2.10 -9.09 14.93
N GLU A 276 -2.93 -9.77 15.73
CA GLU A 276 -2.51 -10.90 16.57
C GLU A 276 -1.94 -12.07 15.76
N ARG A 277 -2.64 -12.50 14.72
CA ARG A 277 -2.14 -13.58 13.86
C ARG A 277 -0.79 -13.24 13.22
N LEU A 278 -0.58 -11.99 12.83
CA LEU A 278 0.65 -11.54 12.20
C LEU A 278 1.80 -11.38 13.21
N ILE A 279 1.55 -10.69 14.32
CA ILE A 279 2.56 -10.43 15.37
C ILE A 279 3.04 -11.74 16.01
N GLU A 280 2.15 -12.70 16.21
CA GLU A 280 2.49 -14.00 16.81
C GLU A 280 2.96 -15.04 15.78
N GLY A 281 3.04 -14.69 14.49
CA GLY A 281 3.49 -15.61 13.45
C GLY A 281 2.56 -16.82 13.23
N ARG A 282 1.27 -16.69 13.54
CA ARG A 282 0.27 -17.77 13.35
C ARG A 282 -0.23 -17.91 11.91
N ILE A 283 0.24 -17.06 10.99
CA ILE A 283 -0.10 -17.11 9.57
C ILE A 283 1.19 -17.09 8.73
N SER A 284 1.36 -18.10 7.88
CA SER A 284 2.44 -18.11 6.89
C SER A 284 2.09 -17.25 5.68
N TYR A 285 3.07 -16.96 4.83
CA TYR A 285 2.83 -16.26 3.58
C TYR A 285 1.87 -17.03 2.65
N GLU A 286 2.06 -18.34 2.53
CA GLU A 286 1.23 -19.22 1.68
C GLU A 286 -0.21 -19.28 2.20
N GLN A 287 -0.39 -19.34 3.52
CA GLN A 287 -1.70 -19.26 4.16
C GLN A 287 -2.35 -17.89 3.90
N ALA A 288 -1.58 -16.81 4.00
CA ALA A 288 -2.07 -15.47 3.68
C ALA A 288 -2.56 -15.37 2.23
N LEU A 289 -1.82 -15.91 1.25
CA LEU A 289 -2.25 -15.96 -0.16
C LEU A 289 -3.51 -16.81 -0.36
N ALA A 290 -3.57 -17.98 0.27
CA ALA A 290 -4.72 -18.89 0.20
C ALA A 290 -5.99 -18.28 0.80
N GLU A 291 -5.87 -17.44 1.83
CA GLU A 291 -7.00 -16.68 2.39
C GLU A 291 -7.31 -15.40 1.60
N HIS A 292 -6.30 -14.77 0.98
CA HIS A 292 -6.43 -13.48 0.30
C HIS A 292 -7.12 -13.59 -1.05
N PHE A 293 -6.61 -14.43 -1.96
CA PHE A 293 -7.08 -14.43 -3.34
C PHE A 293 -8.56 -14.85 -3.49
N PRO A 294 -9.08 -15.84 -2.77
CA PRO A 294 -10.52 -16.13 -2.78
C PRO A 294 -11.37 -14.94 -2.31
N ARG A 295 -10.92 -14.20 -1.29
CA ARG A 295 -11.60 -12.97 -0.83
C ARG A 295 -11.52 -11.86 -1.86
N VAL A 296 -10.39 -11.71 -2.55
CA VAL A 296 -10.26 -10.76 -3.68
C VAL A 296 -11.18 -11.15 -4.84
N LEU A 297 -11.28 -12.43 -5.19
CA LEU A 297 -12.16 -12.91 -6.24
C LEU A 297 -13.64 -12.71 -5.91
N ALA A 298 -14.04 -13.01 -4.67
CA ALA A 298 -15.37 -12.68 -4.16
C ALA A 298 -15.59 -11.17 -4.21
N ALA A 299 -14.57 -10.40 -3.81
CA ALA A 299 -14.53 -8.95 -3.97
C ALA A 299 -14.38 -8.49 -5.44
N TYR A 300 -14.47 -9.37 -6.44
CA TYR A 300 -14.67 -9.03 -7.85
C TYR A 300 -15.92 -9.65 -8.45
N GLY A 301 -16.80 -10.23 -7.63
CA GLY A 301 -17.97 -10.94 -8.12
C GLY A 301 -17.60 -12.15 -8.99
N GLY A 302 -16.45 -12.78 -8.74
CA GLY A 302 -15.95 -13.90 -9.53
C GLY A 302 -15.16 -13.51 -10.78
N ASP A 303 -14.99 -12.23 -11.08
CA ASP A 303 -14.25 -11.79 -12.27
C ASP A 303 -12.73 -11.86 -12.08
N ARG A 304 -12.15 -13.01 -12.45
CA ARG A 304 -10.69 -13.26 -12.40
C ARG A 304 -9.88 -12.26 -13.21
N SER A 305 -10.43 -11.71 -14.29
CA SER A 305 -9.69 -10.79 -15.18
C SER A 305 -9.31 -9.47 -14.50
N ARG A 306 -9.90 -9.19 -13.32
CA ARG A 306 -9.67 -7.97 -12.53
C ARG A 306 -8.61 -8.14 -11.45
N ILE A 307 -8.11 -9.37 -11.24
CA ILE A 307 -7.08 -9.66 -10.26
C ILE A 307 -5.72 -9.43 -10.89
N TYR A 308 -5.01 -8.42 -10.42
CA TYR A 308 -3.61 -8.25 -10.76
C TYR A 308 -2.73 -9.03 -9.78
N SER A 309 -1.76 -9.77 -10.31
CA SER A 309 -0.73 -10.41 -9.50
C SER A 309 0.59 -10.53 -10.26
N THR A 310 1.69 -10.28 -9.57
CA THR A 310 3.05 -10.55 -10.06
C THR A 310 3.22 -12.05 -10.24
N ASP A 311 3.93 -12.49 -11.29
CA ASP A 311 4.17 -13.91 -11.60
C ASP A 311 2.91 -14.77 -11.77
N GLN A 312 1.73 -14.17 -11.97
CA GLN A 312 0.45 -14.89 -11.97
C GLN A 312 0.23 -15.72 -10.69
N ILE A 313 0.81 -15.30 -9.57
CA ILE A 313 0.75 -16.06 -8.31
C ILE A 313 -0.70 -16.30 -7.88
N ALA A 314 -1.62 -15.40 -8.22
CA ALA A 314 -3.05 -15.56 -7.93
C ALA A 314 -3.64 -16.85 -8.51
N GLU A 315 -3.22 -17.27 -9.71
CA GLU A 315 -3.79 -18.44 -10.39
C GLU A 315 -3.60 -19.74 -9.58
N GLN A 316 -2.53 -19.82 -8.78
CA GLN A 316 -2.25 -20.97 -7.91
C GLN A 316 -3.27 -21.13 -6.78
N TYR A 317 -3.99 -20.06 -6.43
CA TYR A 317 -4.90 -20.00 -5.28
C TYR A 317 -6.37 -19.75 -5.69
N LEU A 318 -6.67 -19.63 -6.99
CA LEU A 318 -8.00 -19.29 -7.49
C LEU A 318 -8.80 -20.48 -8.07
N GLY A 319 -8.20 -21.67 -8.18
CA GLY A 319 -8.87 -22.90 -8.61
C GLY A 319 -9.02 -23.06 -10.12
#